data_AF-A0A3D4P408-F1
#
_entry.id   AF-A0A3D4P408-F1
#
_cell.length_a   1.000
_cell.length_b   1.000
_cell.length_c   1.000
_cell.angle_alpha   90.00
_cell.angle_beta   90.00
_cell.angle_gamma   90.00
#
_symmetry.space_group_name_H-M   'P 1'
#
loop_
_entity.id
_entity.type
_entity.pdbx_description
1 polymer ?
#
loop_
_entity_poly.entity_id
_entity_poly.type
_entity_poly.pdbx_seq_one_letter_code
_entity_poly.pdbx_strand_id
1 'polypeptide(L)'
;MNCRKKTIAAAAVLILSLSGLPLVGQQGSGKGRIKGTVTDADTGSPLEGVLVSAVSADYGANFESNTNNKGHWSIGGLGTGNFKVIYTLAGYIEITQTVFVSQFTANNAPLVAKLEPAKTMSGEAPDIGDEAAKAVFNQGLHLFEAKDYSQAIKKFQEFLEMKPEYYEALMNIGDCYKEIEDYNAAVEAYQRVLDRIGEEGDSPAADNARAGAYLGLSEIYLKKGDLEKAGRVLDEALAQNPSDENLAFKFGEIYFTQGDTAKAAEFYKKAIAANENWAPPYRQLGYACLNIGEYALALEMMRKFLDLAPDDARAGAVRTLIPQIEKMIK
;
A
#
# COMPACT_ATOMS: atom_id res chain seq x y z
N MET A 1 -52.76 23.52 1.42
CA MET A 1 -51.78 24.51 0.93
C MET A 1 -50.68 24.64 1.97
N ASN A 2 -49.54 23.95 1.80
CA ASN A 2 -48.22 24.40 2.28
C ASN A 2 -47.16 23.35 1.91
N CYS A 3 -46.49 23.63 0.80
CA CYS A 3 -45.35 22.90 0.28
C CYS A 3 -44.09 23.40 1.02
N ARG A 4 -43.53 22.62 1.94
CA ARG A 4 -42.22 22.93 2.56
C ARG A 4 -41.11 22.44 1.63
N LYS A 5 -40.58 23.36 0.82
CA LYS A 5 -39.33 23.17 0.07
C LYS A 5 -38.19 22.95 1.07
N LYS A 6 -37.55 21.78 1.03
CA LYS A 6 -36.26 21.54 1.69
C LYS A 6 -35.17 21.98 0.73
N THR A 7 -34.48 23.06 1.08
CA THR A 7 -33.31 23.57 0.38
C THR A 7 -32.13 22.64 0.68
N ILE A 8 -31.56 22.04 -0.36
CA ILE A 8 -30.30 21.29 -0.27
C ILE A 8 -29.16 22.33 -0.23
N ALA A 9 -28.46 22.40 0.90
CA ALA A 9 -27.23 23.18 1.01
C ALA A 9 -26.11 22.41 0.32
N ALA A 10 -25.71 22.85 -0.86
CA ALA A 10 -24.48 22.40 -1.50
C ALA A 10 -23.29 22.93 -0.68
N ALA A 11 -22.48 22.03 -0.13
CA ALA A 11 -21.20 22.38 0.44
C ALA A 11 -20.27 22.87 -0.69
N ALA A 12 -20.16 24.18 -0.83
CA ALA A 12 -19.16 24.81 -1.67
C ALA A 12 -17.79 24.58 -1.03
N VAL A 13 -16.95 23.79 -1.69
CA VAL A 13 -15.53 23.68 -1.35
C VAL A 13 -14.91 25.05 -1.58
N LEU A 14 -14.47 25.67 -0.49
CA LEU A 14 -13.81 26.96 -0.48
C LEU A 14 -12.44 26.81 -1.15
N ILE A 15 -12.35 27.15 -2.44
CA ILE A 15 -11.05 27.33 -3.11
C ILE A 15 -10.47 28.64 -2.57
N LEU A 16 -9.58 28.52 -1.59
CA LEU A 16 -8.69 29.62 -1.21
C LEU A 16 -7.77 29.90 -2.39
N SER A 17 -8.19 30.81 -3.25
CA SER A 17 -7.34 31.43 -4.25
C SER A 17 -6.29 32.28 -3.53
N LEU A 18 -5.08 31.72 -3.36
CA LEU A 18 -3.89 32.52 -3.10
C LEU A 18 -3.58 33.35 -4.35
N SER A 19 -4.28 34.48 -4.49
CA SER A 19 -3.88 35.55 -5.39
C SER A 19 -2.71 36.30 -4.76
N GLY A 20 -1.50 36.02 -5.23
CA GLY A 20 -0.33 36.85 -4.94
C GLY A 20 0.96 36.09 -4.64
N LEU A 21 1.45 35.29 -5.58
CA LEU A 21 2.86 34.94 -5.64
C LEU A 21 3.36 35.19 -7.08
N PRO A 22 4.62 35.64 -7.25
CA PRO A 22 5.14 36.10 -8.54
C PRO A 22 5.10 34.97 -9.57
N LEU A 23 5.01 35.34 -10.86
CA LEU A 23 5.13 34.41 -11.99
C LEU A 23 6.41 33.56 -11.88
N VAL A 24 6.31 32.39 -11.27
CA VAL A 24 7.21 31.23 -11.50
C VAL A 24 6.57 30.33 -12.59
N GLY A 25 5.56 30.83 -13.29
CA GLY A 25 4.96 30.15 -14.42
C GLY A 25 5.92 30.18 -15.60
N GLN A 26 6.56 29.04 -15.89
CA GLN A 26 7.03 28.53 -17.19
C GLN A 26 8.29 27.65 -17.11
N GLN A 27 8.92 27.49 -15.94
CA GLN A 27 9.98 26.49 -15.81
C GLN A 27 9.38 25.08 -15.74
N GLY A 28 9.59 24.28 -16.78
CA GLY A 28 9.03 22.93 -16.94
C GLY A 28 7.93 22.79 -17.98
N SER A 29 7.43 23.89 -18.56
CA SER A 29 6.50 23.88 -19.69
C SER A 29 7.23 23.91 -21.04
N GLY A 30 6.68 23.25 -22.06
CA GLY A 30 7.26 23.21 -23.41
C GLY A 30 6.33 22.57 -24.43
N LYS A 31 6.89 22.02 -25.51
CA LYS A 31 6.11 21.39 -26.60
C LYS A 31 6.10 19.85 -26.55
N GLY A 32 6.69 19.27 -25.52
CA GLY A 32 6.73 17.84 -25.29
C GLY A 32 5.34 17.25 -25.03
N ARG A 33 5.19 15.99 -25.38
CA ARG A 33 4.00 15.18 -25.13
C ARG A 33 4.42 13.77 -24.72
N ILE A 34 3.76 13.27 -23.69
CA ILE A 34 3.82 11.87 -23.26
C ILE A 34 2.41 11.27 -23.34
N LYS A 35 2.36 9.97 -23.56
CA LYS A 35 1.13 9.20 -23.67
C LYS A 35 1.39 7.78 -23.20
N GLY A 36 0.34 7.05 -22.89
CA GLY A 36 0.48 5.68 -22.47
C GLY A 36 -0.83 4.94 -22.34
N THR A 37 -0.70 3.71 -21.86
CA THR A 37 -1.80 2.82 -21.48
C THR A 37 -1.66 2.39 -20.03
N VAL A 38 -2.78 2.26 -19.34
CA VAL A 38 -2.85 1.71 -18.00
C VAL A 38 -3.76 0.48 -18.01
N THR A 39 -3.25 -0.63 -17.48
CA THR A 39 -4.02 -1.87 -17.30
C THR A 39 -3.95 -2.35 -15.86
N ASP A 40 -4.93 -3.14 -15.47
CA ASP A 40 -4.90 -3.94 -14.26
C ASP A 40 -3.81 -5.01 -14.38
N ALA A 41 -3.01 -5.21 -13.32
CA ALA A 41 -1.86 -6.12 -13.33
C ALA A 41 -2.28 -7.60 -13.34
N ASP A 42 -3.41 -7.93 -12.72
CA ASP A 42 -3.87 -9.30 -12.50
C ASP A 42 -4.67 -9.83 -13.71
N THR A 43 -5.57 -9.02 -14.26
CA THR A 43 -6.49 -9.35 -15.37
C THR A 43 -5.99 -8.88 -16.73
N GLY A 44 -5.07 -7.91 -16.77
CA GLY A 44 -4.63 -7.25 -18.01
C GLY A 44 -5.68 -6.33 -18.65
N SER A 45 -6.81 -6.10 -17.98
CA SER A 45 -7.91 -5.25 -18.48
C SER A 45 -7.51 -3.77 -18.49
N PRO A 46 -7.98 -2.96 -19.46
CA PRO A 46 -7.72 -1.53 -19.45
C PRO A 46 -8.41 -0.83 -18.27
N LEU A 47 -7.71 0.09 -17.60
CA LEU A 47 -8.24 0.84 -16.48
C LEU A 47 -8.72 2.24 -16.92
N GLU A 48 -10.00 2.53 -16.75
CA GLU A 48 -10.60 3.85 -17.02
C GLU A 48 -10.51 4.77 -15.79
N GLY A 49 -10.34 6.07 -16.01
CA GLY A 49 -10.37 7.07 -14.94
C GLY A 49 -9.14 7.11 -14.03
N VAL A 50 -8.04 6.44 -14.39
CA VAL A 50 -6.76 6.57 -13.69
C VAL A 50 -6.26 8.00 -13.85
N LEU A 51 -6.06 8.70 -12.75
CA LEU A 51 -5.42 10.01 -12.75
C LEU A 51 -3.93 9.81 -13.05
N VAL A 52 -3.45 10.47 -14.10
CA VAL A 52 -2.05 10.48 -14.49
C VAL A 52 -1.51 11.89 -14.29
N SER A 53 -0.60 12.05 -13.33
CA SER A 53 0.06 13.33 -13.03
C SER A 53 1.52 13.28 -13.43
N ALA A 54 1.94 14.20 -14.30
CA ALA A 54 3.33 14.39 -14.70
C ALA A 54 3.92 15.60 -13.97
N VAL A 55 4.77 15.34 -12.99
CA VAL A 55 5.42 16.35 -12.17
C VAL A 55 6.88 16.50 -12.60
N SER A 56 7.27 17.70 -13.02
CA SER A 56 8.66 18.04 -13.32
C SER A 56 9.50 17.87 -12.05
N ALA A 57 10.50 16.99 -12.11
CA ALA A 57 11.40 16.74 -10.99
C ALA A 57 12.28 17.96 -10.66
N ASP A 58 12.49 18.84 -11.65
CA ASP A 58 13.44 19.95 -11.57
C ASP A 58 12.76 21.30 -11.25
N TYR A 59 11.47 21.43 -11.57
CA TYR A 59 10.78 22.74 -11.56
C TYR A 59 9.40 22.76 -10.91
N GLY A 60 8.90 21.61 -10.44
CA GLY A 60 7.61 21.52 -9.74
C GLY A 60 6.37 21.79 -10.60
N ALA A 61 6.51 21.91 -11.92
CA ALA A 61 5.38 21.97 -12.84
C ALA A 61 4.59 20.66 -12.81
N ASN A 62 3.27 20.73 -12.61
CA ASN A 62 2.36 19.58 -12.58
C ASN A 62 1.39 19.65 -13.77
N PHE A 63 1.24 18.54 -14.47
CA PHE A 63 0.32 18.38 -15.60
C PHE A 63 -0.48 17.10 -15.42
N GLU A 64 -1.77 17.10 -15.73
CA GLU A 64 -2.65 15.97 -15.42
C GLU A 64 -3.51 15.54 -16.61
N SER A 65 -3.86 14.26 -16.62
CA SER A 65 -4.82 13.66 -17.55
C SER A 65 -5.49 12.48 -16.87
N ASN A 66 -6.56 11.95 -17.46
CA ASN A 66 -7.20 10.72 -17.01
C ASN A 66 -7.22 9.70 -18.14
N THR A 67 -7.15 8.41 -17.81
CA THR A 67 -7.34 7.35 -18.81
C THR A 67 -8.78 7.29 -19.29
N ASN A 68 -8.96 6.96 -20.57
CA ASN A 68 -10.28 6.65 -21.13
C ASN A 68 -10.68 5.17 -20.92
N ASN A 69 -11.85 4.77 -21.40
CA ASN A 69 -12.36 3.40 -21.36
C ASN A 69 -11.48 2.31 -22.03
N LYS A 70 -10.40 2.70 -22.72
CA LYS A 70 -9.40 1.79 -23.28
C LYS A 70 -8.06 1.88 -22.54
N GLY A 71 -8.02 2.50 -21.37
CA GLY A 71 -6.81 2.71 -20.58
C GLY A 71 -5.84 3.73 -21.14
N HIS A 72 -6.19 4.45 -22.22
CA HIS A 72 -5.26 5.37 -22.89
C HIS A 72 -5.31 6.76 -22.27
N TRP A 73 -4.15 7.40 -22.17
CA TRP A 73 -4.01 8.77 -21.68
C TRP A 73 -2.94 9.54 -22.46
N SER A 74 -2.98 10.87 -22.39
CA SER A 74 -1.96 11.76 -22.97
C SER A 74 -1.85 13.07 -22.20
N ILE A 75 -0.63 13.53 -21.96
CA ILE A 75 -0.31 14.82 -21.37
C ILE A 75 0.59 15.58 -22.36
N GLY A 76 0.25 16.83 -22.65
CA GLY A 76 1.03 17.72 -23.51
C GLY A 76 1.43 19.00 -22.78
N GLY A 77 2.34 19.77 -23.36
CA GLY A 77 2.81 21.02 -22.75
C GLY A 77 4.05 20.86 -21.87
N LEU A 78 4.72 19.71 -21.93
CA LEU A 78 5.88 19.40 -21.11
C LEU A 78 7.16 19.99 -21.71
N GLY A 79 8.03 20.55 -20.86
CA GLY A 79 9.40 20.94 -21.23
C GLY A 79 10.31 19.74 -21.46
N THR A 80 11.54 20.00 -21.91
CA THR A 80 12.58 18.96 -21.88
C THR A 80 13.08 18.77 -20.45
N GLY A 81 13.09 17.54 -19.95
CA GLY A 81 13.55 17.23 -18.59
C GLY A 81 12.95 15.94 -18.03
N ASN A 82 13.29 15.60 -16.79
CA ASN A 82 12.74 14.43 -16.13
C ASN A 82 11.39 14.73 -15.47
N PHE A 83 10.41 13.89 -15.74
CA PHE A 83 9.10 13.94 -15.12
C PHE A 83 8.87 12.67 -14.32
N LYS A 84 8.32 12.82 -13.11
CA LYS A 84 7.66 11.75 -12.39
C LYS A 84 6.23 11.65 -12.89
N VAL A 85 5.88 10.53 -13.51
CA VAL A 85 4.53 10.20 -13.94
C VAL A 85 3.93 9.29 -12.89
N ILE A 86 2.94 9.81 -12.18
CA ILE A 86 2.26 9.16 -11.07
C ILE A 86 0.91 8.69 -11.58
N TYR A 87 0.57 7.43 -11.30
CA TYR A 87 -0.70 6.82 -11.66
C TYR A 87 -1.47 6.52 -10.39
N THR A 88 -2.62 7.16 -10.24
CA THR A 88 -3.45 7.04 -9.06
C THR A 88 -4.85 6.61 -9.46
N LEU A 89 -5.31 5.49 -8.88
CA LEU A 89 -6.67 5.01 -8.99
C LEU A 89 -7.07 4.41 -7.64
N ALA A 90 -8.26 4.76 -7.13
CA ALA A 90 -8.75 4.19 -5.88
C ALA A 90 -8.83 2.65 -5.99
N GLY A 91 -8.41 1.94 -4.95
CA GLY A 91 -8.34 0.47 -4.95
C GLY A 91 -7.08 -0.12 -5.58
N TYR A 92 -6.12 0.71 -6.03
CA TYR A 92 -4.85 0.27 -6.61
C TYR A 92 -3.65 0.87 -5.88
N ILE A 93 -2.53 0.15 -5.88
CA ILE A 93 -1.25 0.67 -5.39
C ILE A 93 -0.81 1.79 -6.34
N GLU A 94 -0.54 2.96 -5.78
CA GLU A 94 0.04 4.07 -6.55
C GLU A 94 1.40 3.66 -7.09
N ILE A 95 1.61 3.85 -8.40
CA ILE A 95 2.91 3.63 -9.02
C ILE A 95 3.44 4.92 -9.64
N THR A 96 4.76 5.08 -9.58
CA THR A 96 5.47 6.23 -10.16
C THR A 96 6.50 5.73 -11.17
N GLN A 97 6.49 6.29 -12.39
CA GLN A 97 7.50 6.08 -13.42
C GLN A 97 8.27 7.38 -13.64
N THR A 98 9.60 7.31 -13.75
CA THR A 98 10.39 8.49 -14.17
C THR A 98 10.65 8.41 -15.66
N VAL A 99 10.31 9.47 -16.39
CA VAL A 99 10.48 9.57 -17.85
C VAL A 99 11.25 10.84 -18.19
N PHE A 100 12.27 10.71 -19.04
CA PHE A 100 12.88 11.85 -19.70
C PHE A 100 12.00 12.28 -20.87
N VAL A 101 11.51 13.51 -20.82
CA VAL A 101 10.72 14.11 -21.90
C VAL A 101 11.64 14.97 -22.74
N SER A 102 11.61 14.77 -24.06
CA SER A 102 12.18 15.72 -25.01
C SER A 102 11.07 16.46 -25.74
N GLN A 103 11.14 17.79 -25.73
CA GLN A 103 10.21 18.63 -26.49
C GLN A 103 10.56 18.74 -27.98
N PHE A 104 11.72 18.21 -28.38
CA PHE A 104 12.22 18.25 -29.76
C PHE A 104 11.91 16.96 -30.53
N THR A 105 11.46 15.91 -29.84
CA THR A 105 10.99 14.66 -30.45
C THR A 105 9.48 14.69 -30.61
N ALA A 106 8.99 14.35 -31.80
CA ALA A 106 7.56 14.35 -32.10
C ALA A 106 6.75 13.34 -31.26
N ASN A 107 7.39 12.27 -30.77
CA ASN A 107 6.76 11.25 -29.92
C ASN A 107 7.78 10.71 -28.91
N ASN A 108 7.62 11.08 -27.64
CA ASN A 108 8.26 10.33 -26.55
C ASN A 108 7.67 8.91 -26.54
N ALA A 109 8.48 7.92 -26.12
CA ALA A 109 8.05 6.52 -26.10
C ALA A 109 6.75 6.38 -25.27
N PRO A 110 5.75 5.62 -25.75
CA PRO A 110 4.54 5.38 -24.97
C PRO A 110 4.87 4.67 -23.67
N LEU A 111 4.28 5.14 -22.58
CA LEU A 111 4.41 4.51 -21.28
C LEU A 111 3.37 3.39 -21.13
N VAL A 112 3.77 2.30 -20.51
CA VAL A 112 2.87 1.21 -20.15
C VAL A 112 2.92 1.07 -18.65
N ALA A 113 1.76 1.22 -18.01
CA ALA A 113 1.59 1.07 -16.58
C ALA A 113 0.67 -0.12 -16.30
N LYS A 114 1.09 -0.97 -15.37
CA LYS A 114 0.27 -2.02 -14.79
C LYS A 114 0.06 -1.67 -13.33
N LEU A 115 -1.18 -1.44 -12.93
CA LEU A 115 -1.49 -1.13 -11.54
C LEU A 115 -1.89 -2.43 -10.86
N GLU A 116 -1.21 -2.73 -9.77
CA GLU A 116 -1.62 -3.82 -8.89
C GLU A 116 -2.78 -3.31 -8.03
N PRO A 117 -3.88 -4.07 -7.93
CA PRO A 117 -4.90 -3.80 -6.92
C PRO A 117 -4.20 -3.66 -5.57
N ALA A 118 -4.60 -2.65 -4.80
CA ALA A 118 -4.16 -2.53 -3.43
C ALA A 118 -4.74 -3.74 -2.69
N LYS A 119 -3.93 -4.80 -2.55
CA LYS A 119 -4.23 -5.95 -1.70
C LYS A 119 -4.13 -5.52 -0.26
N THR A 120 -5.12 -4.78 0.21
CA THR A 120 -5.66 -5.07 1.54
C THR A 120 -6.22 -6.49 1.49
N MET A 121 -6.12 -7.25 2.58
CA MET A 121 -6.83 -8.54 2.73
C MET A 121 -8.33 -8.46 2.37
N SER A 122 -8.89 -7.25 2.35
CA SER A 122 -10.23 -6.89 1.90
C SER A 122 -10.18 -6.30 0.49
N GLY A 123 -10.76 -6.95 -0.52
CA GLY A 123 -10.92 -6.28 -1.81
C GLY A 123 -11.71 -7.04 -2.85
N GLU A 124 -11.58 -8.37 -2.89
CA GLU A 124 -12.34 -9.19 -3.82
C GLU A 124 -12.98 -10.36 -3.10
N ALA A 125 -14.22 -10.67 -3.48
CA ALA A 125 -14.84 -11.91 -3.07
C ALA A 125 -13.99 -13.11 -3.55
N PRO A 126 -13.85 -14.17 -2.73
CA PRO A 126 -13.16 -15.37 -3.17
C PRO A 126 -13.77 -15.90 -4.48
N ASP A 127 -13.00 -16.65 -5.26
CA ASP A 127 -13.52 -17.31 -6.47
C ASP A 127 -14.41 -18.50 -6.07
N ILE A 128 -15.61 -18.15 -5.64
CA ILE A 128 -16.70 -19.05 -5.30
C ILE A 128 -17.61 -19.14 -6.52
N GLY A 129 -17.82 -20.36 -7.01
CA GLY A 129 -18.78 -20.65 -8.09
C GLY A 129 -20.26 -20.42 -7.73
N ASP A 130 -20.53 -19.65 -6.67
CA ASP A 130 -21.84 -19.28 -6.16
C ASP A 130 -22.00 -17.76 -6.24
N GLU A 131 -22.64 -17.30 -7.32
CA GLU A 131 -22.86 -15.89 -7.60
C GLU A 131 -23.68 -15.17 -6.52
N ALA A 132 -24.58 -15.90 -5.83
CA ALA A 132 -25.37 -15.31 -4.75
C ALA A 132 -24.47 -15.01 -3.54
N ALA A 133 -23.63 -15.97 -3.14
CA ALA A 133 -22.66 -15.75 -2.08
C ALA A 133 -21.65 -14.66 -2.46
N LYS A 134 -21.17 -14.65 -3.70
CA LYS A 134 -20.26 -13.61 -4.21
C LYS A 134 -20.86 -12.22 -4.12
N ALA A 135 -22.14 -12.08 -4.50
CA ALA A 135 -22.87 -10.82 -4.38
C ALA A 135 -23.01 -10.35 -2.93
N VAL A 136 -23.28 -11.27 -1.99
CA VAL A 136 -23.38 -10.95 -0.55
C VAL A 136 -22.02 -10.48 0.00
N PHE A 137 -20.93 -11.15 -0.36
CA PHE A 137 -19.58 -10.74 0.06
C PHE A 137 -19.23 -9.34 -0.46
N ASN A 138 -19.47 -9.09 -1.74
CA ASN A 138 -19.20 -7.80 -2.37
C ASN A 138 -20.04 -6.67 -1.76
N GLN A 139 -21.27 -6.95 -1.29
CA GLN A 139 -22.03 -5.97 -0.50
C GLN A 139 -21.33 -5.64 0.82
N GLY A 140 -20.78 -6.65 1.50
CA GLY A 140 -19.96 -6.46 2.70
C GLY A 140 -18.75 -5.57 2.44
N LEU A 141 -18.00 -5.83 1.36
CA LEU A 141 -16.85 -5.00 0.95
C LEU A 141 -17.26 -3.55 0.67
N HIS A 142 -18.32 -3.34 -0.12
CA HIS A 142 -18.80 -1.98 -0.40
C HIS A 142 -19.23 -1.24 0.87
N LEU A 143 -19.85 -1.93 1.82
CA LEU A 143 -20.22 -1.34 3.12
C LEU A 143 -18.98 -1.02 3.97
N PHE A 144 -17.95 -1.87 3.92
CA PHE A 144 -16.66 -1.62 4.58
C PHE A 144 -15.99 -0.36 4.02
N GLU A 145 -15.90 -0.22 2.70
CA GLU A 145 -15.36 0.97 2.04
C GLU A 145 -16.16 2.23 2.37
N ALA A 146 -17.49 2.10 2.46
CA ALA A 146 -18.39 3.15 2.92
C ALA A 146 -18.29 3.45 4.42
N LYS A 147 -17.43 2.73 5.16
CA LYS A 147 -17.24 2.80 6.62
C LYS A 147 -18.49 2.46 7.43
N ASP A 148 -19.47 1.80 6.80
CA ASP A 148 -20.63 1.24 7.48
C ASP A 148 -20.26 -0.16 8.00
N TYR A 149 -19.31 -0.19 8.93
CA TYR A 149 -18.73 -1.43 9.46
C TYR A 149 -19.78 -2.33 10.12
N SER A 150 -20.81 -1.74 10.75
CA SER A 150 -21.90 -2.51 11.38
C SER A 150 -22.73 -3.29 10.36
N GLN A 151 -23.04 -2.69 9.21
CA GLN A 151 -23.77 -3.39 8.14
C GLN A 151 -22.84 -4.32 7.35
N ALA A 152 -21.57 -3.96 7.19
CA ALA A 152 -20.55 -4.82 6.58
C ALA A 152 -20.43 -6.14 7.35
N ILE A 153 -20.30 -6.10 8.68
CA ILE A 153 -20.25 -7.29 9.55
C ILE A 153 -21.46 -8.20 9.28
N LYS A 154 -22.68 -7.66 9.20
CA LYS A 154 -23.88 -8.46 8.93
C LYS A 154 -23.81 -9.16 7.57
N LYS A 155 -23.27 -8.49 6.55
CA LYS A 155 -23.12 -9.09 5.22
C LYS A 155 -22.06 -10.17 5.17
N PHE A 156 -20.95 -9.99 5.88
CA PHE A 156 -19.96 -11.04 6.03
C PHE A 156 -20.47 -12.22 6.87
N GLN A 157 -21.31 -11.99 7.87
CA GLN A 157 -21.99 -13.06 8.62
C GLN A 157 -22.98 -13.82 7.74
N GLU A 158 -23.81 -13.12 6.95
CA GLU A 158 -24.71 -13.73 5.95
C GLU A 158 -23.92 -14.59 4.95
N PHE A 159 -22.76 -14.09 4.50
CA PHE A 159 -21.87 -14.86 3.64
C PHE A 159 -21.38 -16.16 4.31
N LEU A 160 -20.95 -16.09 5.58
CA LEU A 160 -20.47 -17.27 6.32
C LEU A 160 -21.57 -18.30 6.59
N GLU A 161 -22.84 -17.90 6.61
CA GLU A 161 -23.97 -18.84 6.64
C GLU A 161 -24.11 -19.61 5.32
N MET A 162 -23.78 -18.98 4.19
CA MET A 162 -23.82 -19.60 2.86
C MET A 162 -22.57 -20.42 2.54
N LYS A 163 -21.42 -19.96 3.01
CA LYS A 163 -20.07 -20.44 2.69
C LYS A 163 -19.23 -20.54 3.97
N PRO A 164 -19.57 -21.47 4.88
CA PRO A 164 -18.92 -21.58 6.17
C PRO A 164 -17.45 -22.02 6.09
N GLU A 165 -16.92 -22.41 4.94
CA GLU A 165 -15.52 -22.82 4.73
C GLU A 165 -14.59 -21.65 4.37
N TYR A 166 -15.13 -20.46 4.05
CA TYR A 166 -14.33 -19.32 3.58
C TYR A 166 -13.98 -18.37 4.74
N TYR A 167 -12.72 -18.38 5.18
CA TYR A 167 -12.22 -17.54 6.27
C TYR A 167 -12.04 -16.06 5.87
N GLU A 168 -12.11 -15.70 4.59
CA GLU A 168 -11.99 -14.31 4.11
C GLU A 168 -13.06 -13.40 4.74
N ALA A 169 -14.27 -13.91 4.95
CA ALA A 169 -15.32 -13.14 5.61
C ALA A 169 -15.03 -12.95 7.10
N LEU A 170 -14.38 -13.91 7.78
CA LEU A 170 -13.93 -13.74 9.16
C LEU A 170 -12.82 -12.69 9.26
N MET A 171 -11.88 -12.68 8.30
CA MET A 171 -10.85 -11.64 8.19
C MET A 171 -11.47 -10.25 8.08
N ASN A 172 -12.43 -10.08 7.17
CA ASN A 172 -13.12 -8.80 6.99
C ASN A 172 -13.97 -8.40 8.21
N ILE A 173 -14.57 -9.35 8.92
CA ILE A 173 -15.24 -9.08 10.21
C ILE A 173 -14.23 -8.58 11.24
N GLY A 174 -13.05 -9.20 11.33
CA GLY A 174 -11.95 -8.75 12.19
C GLY A 174 -11.51 -7.32 11.87
N ASP A 175 -11.34 -7.01 10.59
CA ASP A 175 -11.01 -5.66 10.12
C ASP A 175 -12.11 -4.65 10.48
N CYS A 176 -13.39 -4.98 10.28
CA CYS A 176 -14.52 -4.14 10.70
C CYS A 176 -14.46 -3.83 12.19
N TYR A 177 -14.24 -4.86 13.03
CA TYR A 177 -14.15 -4.69 14.47
C TYR A 177 -12.93 -3.87 14.90
N LYS A 178 -11.80 -4.04 14.21
CA LYS A 178 -10.58 -3.24 14.41
C LYS A 178 -10.83 -1.76 14.10
N GLU A 179 -11.55 -1.46 13.03
CA GLU A 179 -11.87 -0.09 12.61
C GLU A 179 -12.85 0.62 13.55
N ILE A 180 -13.80 -0.10 14.15
CA ILE A 180 -14.68 0.44 15.22
C ILE A 180 -14.05 0.39 16.62
N GLU A 181 -12.79 -0.04 16.70
CA GLU A 181 -12.01 -0.18 17.93
C GLU A 181 -12.59 -1.16 18.97
N ASP A 182 -13.47 -2.08 18.54
CA ASP A 182 -13.87 -3.23 19.35
C ASP A 182 -12.81 -4.33 19.23
N TYR A 183 -11.69 -4.09 19.90
CA TYR A 183 -10.52 -4.95 19.84
C TYR A 183 -10.75 -6.36 20.38
N ASN A 184 -11.75 -6.57 21.24
CA ASN A 184 -12.03 -7.90 21.75
C ASN A 184 -12.74 -8.74 20.68
N ALA A 185 -13.75 -8.18 20.02
CA ALA A 185 -14.43 -8.84 18.91
C ALA A 185 -13.50 -9.06 17.71
N ALA A 186 -12.60 -8.11 17.44
CA ALA A 186 -11.60 -8.25 16.38
C ALA A 186 -10.62 -9.40 16.64
N VAL A 187 -10.13 -9.53 17.89
CA VAL A 187 -9.27 -10.65 18.30
C VAL A 187 -9.99 -11.99 18.13
N GLU A 188 -11.26 -12.08 18.54
CA GLU A 188 -12.05 -13.30 18.37
C GLU A 188 -12.20 -13.67 16.88
N ALA A 189 -12.48 -12.69 16.02
CA ALA A 189 -12.63 -12.91 14.58
C ALA A 189 -11.34 -13.43 13.93
N TYR A 190 -10.18 -12.82 14.22
CA TYR A 190 -8.90 -13.29 13.68
C TYR A 190 -8.48 -14.64 14.28
N GLN A 191 -8.76 -14.92 15.55
CA GLN A 191 -8.47 -16.22 16.15
C GLN A 191 -9.27 -17.33 15.46
N ARG A 192 -10.55 -17.07 15.14
CA ARG A 192 -11.39 -18.01 14.38
C ARG A 192 -10.84 -18.32 12.99
N VAL A 193 -10.10 -17.40 12.37
CA VAL A 193 -9.40 -17.66 11.09
C VAL A 193 -8.30 -18.70 11.32
N LEU A 194 -7.46 -18.50 12.34
CA LEU A 194 -6.37 -19.41 12.69
C LEU A 194 -6.88 -20.81 13.07
N ASP A 195 -7.94 -20.86 13.89
CA ASP A 195 -8.54 -22.12 14.33
C ASP A 195 -9.05 -22.94 13.14
N ARG A 196 -9.73 -22.30 12.19
CA ARG A 196 -10.23 -22.95 10.97
C ARG A 196 -9.14 -23.45 10.05
N ILE A 197 -8.10 -22.65 9.86
CA ILE A 197 -6.93 -23.07 9.08
C ILE A 197 -6.28 -24.31 9.72
N GLY A 198 -6.25 -24.38 11.06
CA GLY A 198 -5.78 -25.56 11.79
C GLY A 198 -6.65 -26.81 11.59
N GLU A 199 -7.95 -26.66 11.36
CA GLU A 199 -8.89 -27.76 11.10
C GLU A 199 -8.84 -28.25 9.65
N GLU A 200 -8.75 -27.34 8.68
CA GLU A 200 -8.84 -27.64 7.24
C GLU A 200 -7.50 -28.06 6.62
N GLY A 201 -6.38 -27.69 7.24
CA GLY A 201 -5.03 -27.99 6.76
C GLY A 201 -4.45 -26.92 5.83
N ASP A 202 -3.17 -27.09 5.47
CA ASP A 202 -2.41 -26.07 4.75
C ASP A 202 -2.83 -25.92 3.28
N SER A 203 -2.91 -24.67 2.82
CA SER A 203 -3.05 -24.30 1.42
C SER A 203 -2.43 -22.92 1.18
N PRO A 204 -2.05 -22.55 -0.07
CA PRO A 204 -1.54 -21.21 -0.35
C PRO A 204 -2.51 -20.08 0.04
N ALA A 205 -3.82 -20.33 -0.02
CA ALA A 205 -4.82 -19.38 0.44
C ALA A 205 -4.82 -19.28 1.97
N ALA A 206 -4.62 -20.40 2.66
CA ALA A 206 -4.55 -20.44 4.12
C ALA A 206 -3.29 -19.73 4.64
N ASP A 207 -2.16 -19.83 3.93
CA ASP A 207 -0.92 -19.13 4.29
C ASP A 207 -1.13 -17.60 4.32
N ASN A 208 -1.78 -17.06 3.27
CA ASN A 208 -2.09 -15.63 3.19
C ASN A 208 -3.05 -15.17 4.29
N ALA A 209 -4.13 -15.94 4.53
CA ALA A 209 -5.09 -15.60 5.59
C ALA A 209 -4.49 -15.73 6.99
N ARG A 210 -3.62 -16.71 7.21
CA ARG A 210 -2.87 -16.88 8.45
C ARG A 210 -1.96 -15.69 8.72
N ALA A 211 -1.14 -15.30 7.74
CA ALA A 211 -0.27 -14.13 7.83
C ALA A 211 -1.09 -12.87 8.13
N GLY A 212 -2.23 -12.72 7.46
CA GLY A 212 -3.18 -11.64 7.71
C GLY A 212 -3.76 -11.62 9.13
N ALA A 213 -4.23 -12.75 9.62
CA ALA A 213 -4.81 -12.88 10.96
C ALA A 213 -3.76 -12.54 12.04
N TYR A 214 -2.53 -13.03 11.88
CA TYR A 214 -1.43 -12.69 12.78
C TYR A 214 -1.09 -11.19 12.74
N LEU A 215 -1.06 -10.56 11.56
CA LEU A 215 -0.87 -9.11 11.45
C LEU A 215 -1.98 -8.33 12.17
N GLY A 216 -3.24 -8.71 11.95
CA GLY A 216 -4.39 -8.08 12.61
C GLY A 216 -4.32 -8.20 14.14
N LEU A 217 -4.01 -9.39 14.66
CA LEU A 217 -3.83 -9.63 16.10
C LEU A 217 -2.68 -8.79 16.67
N SER A 218 -1.53 -8.76 16.00
CA SER A 218 -0.37 -7.98 16.43
C SER A 218 -0.67 -6.49 16.46
N GLU A 219 -1.29 -5.94 15.43
CA GLU A 219 -1.72 -4.53 15.39
C GLU A 219 -2.65 -4.19 16.55
N ILE A 220 -3.61 -5.07 16.85
CA ILE A 220 -4.54 -4.87 17.97
C ILE A 220 -3.80 -4.86 19.30
N TYR A 221 -2.94 -5.84 19.57
CA TYR A 221 -2.21 -5.89 20.83
C TYR A 221 -1.28 -4.69 21.00
N LEU A 222 -0.68 -4.20 19.92
CA LEU A 222 0.12 -2.98 19.94
C LEU A 222 -0.71 -1.72 20.20
N LYS A 223 -1.88 -1.58 19.56
CA LYS A 223 -2.82 -0.49 19.87
C LYS A 223 -3.28 -0.51 21.32
N LYS A 224 -3.39 -1.70 21.93
CA LYS A 224 -3.67 -1.87 23.37
C LYS A 224 -2.46 -1.63 24.27
N GLY A 225 -1.25 -1.44 23.71
CA GLY A 225 0.00 -1.32 24.44
C GLY A 225 0.51 -2.64 25.04
N ASP A 226 -0.09 -3.78 24.69
CA ASP A 226 0.30 -5.11 25.17
C ASP A 226 1.43 -5.67 24.31
N LEU A 227 2.62 -5.11 24.48
CA LEU A 227 3.83 -5.46 23.72
C LEU A 227 4.23 -6.93 23.89
N GLU A 228 3.90 -7.53 25.04
CA GLU A 228 4.21 -8.93 25.34
C GLU A 228 3.33 -9.88 24.51
N LYS A 229 2.02 -9.63 24.45
CA LYS A 229 1.14 -10.42 23.58
C LYS A 229 1.41 -10.18 22.11
N ALA A 230 1.66 -8.92 21.71
CA ALA A 230 2.08 -8.62 20.35
C ALA A 230 3.30 -9.47 19.99
N GLY A 231 4.38 -9.43 20.78
CA GLY A 231 5.57 -10.25 20.54
C GLY A 231 5.29 -11.75 20.40
N ARG A 232 4.47 -12.32 21.28
CA ARG A 232 4.10 -13.75 21.21
C ARG A 232 3.36 -14.11 19.92
N VAL A 233 2.41 -13.28 19.48
CA VAL A 233 1.68 -13.49 18.22
C VAL A 233 2.65 -13.48 17.03
N LEU A 234 3.63 -12.57 17.04
CA LEU A 234 4.65 -12.48 15.99
C LEU A 234 5.57 -13.71 15.96
N ASP A 235 5.99 -14.19 17.14
CA ASP A 235 6.83 -15.37 17.28
C ASP A 235 6.10 -16.63 16.81
N GLU A 236 4.82 -16.76 17.15
CA GLU A 236 3.97 -17.86 16.68
C GLU A 236 3.82 -17.84 15.15
N ALA A 237 3.56 -16.67 14.58
CA ALA A 237 3.40 -16.50 13.14
C ALA A 237 4.64 -16.94 12.35
N LEU A 238 5.83 -16.55 12.82
CA LEU A 238 7.09 -16.95 12.22
C LEU A 238 7.50 -18.39 12.52
N ALA A 239 7.00 -19.00 13.59
CA ALA A 239 7.23 -20.43 13.83
C ALA A 239 6.49 -21.30 12.79
N GLN A 240 5.31 -20.84 12.33
CA GLN A 240 4.50 -21.53 11.33
C GLN A 240 5.02 -21.33 9.91
N ASN A 241 5.44 -20.10 9.56
CA ASN A 241 6.07 -19.82 8.27
C ASN A 241 7.36 -19.01 8.44
N PRO A 242 8.50 -19.69 8.74
CA PRO A 242 9.78 -19.02 8.98
C PRO A 242 10.33 -18.28 7.75
N SER A 243 9.83 -18.59 6.57
CA SER A 243 10.28 -18.05 5.28
C SER A 243 9.38 -16.96 4.71
N ASP A 244 8.33 -16.52 5.40
CA ASP A 244 7.48 -15.43 4.92
C ASP A 244 8.21 -14.08 5.05
N GLU A 245 8.80 -13.61 3.95
CA GLU A 245 9.55 -12.37 3.92
C GLU A 245 8.66 -11.15 4.19
N ASN A 246 7.42 -11.18 3.69
CA ASN A 246 6.50 -10.04 3.79
C ASN A 246 6.02 -9.86 5.21
N LEU A 247 5.67 -10.96 5.88
CA LEU A 247 5.26 -10.97 7.27
C LEU A 247 6.38 -10.48 8.19
N ALA A 248 7.60 -11.01 7.99
CA ALA A 248 8.77 -10.55 8.73
C ALA A 248 9.04 -9.05 8.52
N PHE A 249 8.92 -8.54 7.30
CA PHE A 249 9.11 -7.12 7.03
C PHE A 249 8.04 -6.24 7.67
N LYS A 250 6.76 -6.64 7.60
CA LYS A 250 5.64 -5.92 8.22
C LYS A 250 5.81 -5.82 9.73
N PHE A 251 6.23 -6.90 10.37
CA PHE A 251 6.56 -6.91 11.80
C PHE A 251 7.73 -5.98 12.14
N GLY A 252 8.73 -5.90 11.26
CA GLY A 252 9.80 -4.90 11.33
C GLY A 252 9.26 -3.46 11.26
N GLU A 253 8.38 -3.14 10.30
CA GLU A 253 7.77 -1.81 10.15
C GLU A 253 6.97 -1.41 11.40
N ILE A 254 6.24 -2.37 11.95
CA ILE A 254 5.45 -2.24 13.15
C ILE A 254 6.35 -1.88 14.36
N TYR A 255 7.39 -2.66 14.64
CA TYR A 255 8.31 -2.37 15.75
C TYR A 255 9.09 -1.07 15.54
N PHE A 256 9.46 -0.76 14.30
CA PHE A 256 10.14 0.48 13.96
C PHE A 256 9.25 1.70 14.28
N THR A 257 7.97 1.63 13.93
CA THR A 257 6.98 2.69 14.22
C THR A 257 6.75 2.87 15.72
N GLN A 258 6.83 1.79 16.50
CA GLN A 258 6.75 1.83 17.96
C GLN A 258 8.05 2.28 18.65
N GLY A 259 9.13 2.50 17.88
CA GLY A 259 10.42 2.93 18.40
C GLY A 259 11.31 1.79 18.94
N ASP A 260 10.83 0.54 18.96
CA ASP A 260 11.65 -0.63 19.30
C ASP A 260 12.50 -1.03 18.08
N THR A 261 13.48 -0.20 17.80
CA THR A 261 14.35 -0.31 16.62
C THR A 261 15.24 -1.55 16.67
N ALA A 262 15.57 -2.06 17.86
CA ALA A 262 16.30 -3.31 18.05
C ALA A 262 15.49 -4.51 17.54
N LYS A 263 14.23 -4.67 17.98
CA LYS A 263 13.37 -5.73 17.44
C LYS A 263 13.10 -5.53 15.96
N ALA A 264 12.86 -4.29 15.52
CA ALA A 264 12.67 -4.01 14.09
C ALA A 264 13.84 -4.54 13.25
N ALA A 265 15.08 -4.32 13.70
CA ALA A 265 16.27 -4.83 13.04
C ALA A 265 16.32 -6.36 12.97
N GLU A 266 15.90 -7.07 14.03
CA GLU A 266 15.81 -8.54 14.02
C GLU A 266 14.82 -9.03 12.95
N PHE A 267 13.64 -8.44 12.87
CA PHE A 267 12.61 -8.81 11.89
C PHE A 267 13.01 -8.46 10.45
N TYR A 268 13.66 -7.31 10.21
CA TYR A 268 14.20 -7.00 8.89
C TYR A 268 15.31 -7.97 8.47
N LYS A 269 16.15 -8.44 9.40
CA LYS A 269 17.14 -9.50 9.11
C LYS A 269 16.47 -10.82 8.72
N LYS A 270 15.36 -11.19 9.36
CA LYS A 270 14.56 -12.37 8.97
C LYS A 270 13.97 -12.21 7.56
N ALA A 271 13.41 -11.04 7.24
CA ALA A 271 12.90 -10.75 5.89
C ALA A 271 14.00 -10.84 4.81
N ILE A 272 15.20 -10.34 5.10
CA ILE A 272 16.38 -10.45 4.23
C ILE A 272 16.82 -11.91 4.06
N ALA A 273 16.82 -12.69 5.15
CA ALA A 273 17.21 -14.10 5.09
C ALA A 273 16.23 -14.94 4.25
N ALA A 274 14.95 -14.57 4.24
CA ALA A 274 13.93 -15.19 3.41
C ALA A 274 14.03 -14.75 1.93
N ASN A 275 14.34 -13.48 1.66
CA ASN A 275 14.52 -12.95 0.30
C ASN A 275 15.65 -11.92 0.20
N GLU A 276 16.85 -12.40 -0.16
CA GLU A 276 18.07 -11.59 -0.25
C GLU A 276 18.09 -10.57 -1.40
N ASN A 277 17.18 -10.71 -2.38
CA ASN A 277 17.10 -9.81 -3.53
C ASN A 277 15.99 -8.76 -3.37
N TRP A 278 15.38 -8.67 -2.19
CA TRP A 278 14.36 -7.69 -1.88
C TRP A 278 14.95 -6.46 -1.21
N ALA A 279 15.02 -5.35 -1.94
CA ALA A 279 15.71 -4.14 -1.51
C ALA A 279 15.12 -3.42 -0.25
N PRO A 280 13.79 -3.27 -0.07
CA PRO A 280 13.23 -2.48 1.03
C PRO A 280 13.68 -2.88 2.45
N PRO A 281 13.73 -4.17 2.84
CA PRO A 281 14.28 -4.59 4.13
C PRO A 281 15.70 -4.08 4.42
N TYR A 282 16.59 -4.06 3.43
CA TYR A 282 17.96 -3.54 3.61
C TYR A 282 17.97 -2.06 3.97
N ARG A 283 17.11 -1.25 3.34
CA ARG A 283 16.99 0.17 3.70
C ARG A 283 16.44 0.35 5.11
N GLN A 284 15.36 -0.36 5.45
CA GLN A 284 14.74 -0.22 6.77
C GLN A 284 15.64 -0.74 7.88
N LEU A 285 16.39 -1.82 7.64
CA LEU A 285 17.43 -2.30 8.55
C LEU A 285 18.55 -1.26 8.71
N GLY A 286 18.97 -0.62 7.61
CA GLY A 286 19.93 0.49 7.67
C GLY A 286 19.45 1.63 8.58
N TYR A 287 18.18 2.03 8.49
CA TYR A 287 17.60 3.03 9.39
C TYR A 287 17.49 2.56 10.84
N ALA A 288 17.09 1.30 11.07
CA ALA A 288 17.04 0.72 12.40
C ALA A 288 18.43 0.71 13.05
N CYS A 289 19.46 0.27 12.32
CA CYS A 289 20.85 0.26 12.79
C CYS A 289 21.39 1.67 13.10
N LEU A 290 20.97 2.71 12.36
CA LEU A 290 21.33 4.09 12.71
C LEU A 290 20.77 4.51 14.07
N ASN A 291 19.53 4.13 14.37
CA ASN A 291 18.89 4.46 15.64
C ASN A 291 19.52 3.68 16.82
N ILE A 292 20.01 2.46 16.57
CA ILE A 292 20.70 1.63 17.57
C ILE A 292 22.17 2.09 17.78
N GLY A 293 22.76 2.77 16.80
CA GLY A 293 24.17 3.17 16.79
C GLY A 293 25.10 2.14 16.14
N GLU A 294 24.57 1.14 15.45
CA GLU A 294 25.34 0.15 14.67
C GLU A 294 25.73 0.72 13.29
N TYR A 295 26.53 1.78 13.28
CA TYR A 295 26.84 2.55 12.07
C TYR A 295 27.50 1.74 10.96
N ALA A 296 28.37 0.78 11.31
CA ALA A 296 29.03 -0.08 10.33
C ALA A 296 28.03 -0.97 9.58
N LEU A 297 27.10 -1.60 10.31
CA LEU A 297 26.05 -2.41 9.72
C LEU A 297 25.05 -1.55 8.94
N ALA A 298 24.70 -0.36 9.46
CA ALA A 298 23.85 0.58 8.74
C ALA A 298 24.42 0.94 7.36
N LEU A 299 25.73 1.23 7.30
CA LEU A 299 26.43 1.55 6.06
C LEU A 299 26.40 0.37 5.07
N GLU A 300 26.66 -0.84 5.55
CA GLU A 300 26.61 -2.06 4.72
C GLU A 300 25.22 -2.27 4.11
N MET A 301 24.17 -2.23 4.93
CA MET A 301 22.79 -2.45 4.48
C MET A 301 22.31 -1.36 3.52
N MET A 302 22.70 -0.10 3.75
CA MET A 302 22.40 1.00 2.84
C MET A 302 23.08 0.85 1.48
N ARG A 303 24.32 0.36 1.43
CA ARG A 303 25.00 0.06 0.16
C ARG A 303 24.32 -1.10 -0.57
N LYS A 304 23.98 -2.18 0.15
CA LYS A 304 23.24 -3.31 -0.43
C LYS A 304 21.88 -2.91 -1.01
N PHE A 305 21.15 -2.01 -0.34
CA PHE A 305 19.93 -1.41 -0.90
C PHE A 305 20.20 -0.67 -2.22
N LEU A 306 21.26 0.15 -2.30
CA LEU A 306 21.62 0.86 -3.53
C LEU A 306 22.09 -0.07 -4.65
N ASP A 307 22.70 -1.21 -4.31
CA ASP A 307 23.11 -2.21 -5.29
C ASP A 307 21.89 -2.91 -5.90
N LEU A 308 20.90 -3.26 -5.07
CA LEU A 308 19.68 -3.93 -5.50
C LEU A 308 18.68 -3.00 -6.19
N ALA A 309 18.60 -1.73 -5.76
CA ALA A 309 17.63 -0.77 -6.26
C ALA A 309 18.26 0.63 -6.44
N PRO A 310 19.23 0.78 -7.37
CA PRO A 310 19.96 2.04 -7.57
C PRO A 310 19.05 3.19 -8.02
N ASP A 311 17.95 2.87 -8.71
CA ASP A 311 17.02 3.85 -9.28
C ASP A 311 15.76 4.05 -8.41
N ASP A 312 15.70 3.44 -7.22
CA ASP A 312 14.59 3.64 -6.28
C ASP A 312 14.51 5.13 -5.87
N ALA A 313 13.29 5.65 -5.73
CA ALA A 313 13.06 7.04 -5.35
C ALA A 313 13.75 7.44 -4.02
N ARG A 314 14.01 6.46 -3.15
CA ARG A 314 14.64 6.62 -1.84
C ARG A 314 16.17 6.49 -1.91
N ALA A 315 16.73 6.03 -3.04
CA ALA A 315 18.16 5.87 -3.25
C ALA A 315 18.95 7.19 -3.11
N GLY A 316 18.39 8.32 -3.54
CA GLY A 316 19.02 9.63 -3.36
C GLY A 316 19.23 10.00 -1.88
N ALA A 317 18.22 9.76 -1.05
CA ALA A 317 18.31 9.99 0.39
C ALA A 317 19.37 9.08 1.02
N VAL A 318 19.40 7.80 0.63
CA VAL A 318 20.41 6.84 1.12
C VAL A 318 21.83 7.24 0.70
N ARG A 319 22.05 7.66 -0.56
CA ARG A 319 23.35 8.18 -1.03
C ARG A 319 23.81 9.39 -0.23
N THR A 320 22.88 10.23 0.23
CA THR A 320 23.20 11.42 1.04
C THR A 320 23.58 11.06 2.48
N LEU A 321 23.03 9.98 3.01
CA LEU A 321 23.33 9.49 4.36
C LEU A 321 24.70 8.80 4.43
N ILE A 322 25.10 8.05 3.41
CA ILE A 322 26.34 7.26 3.41
C ILE A 322 27.58 8.06 3.88
N PRO A 323 27.91 9.25 3.33
CA PRO A 323 29.07 10.03 3.78
C PRO A 323 28.97 10.52 5.24
N GLN A 324 27.76 10.65 5.78
CA GLN A 324 27.53 11.04 7.17
C GLN A 324 27.79 9.86 8.11
N ILE A 325 27.29 8.68 7.75
CA ILE A 325 27.52 7.43 8.49
C ILE A 325 29.01 7.09 8.52
N GLU A 326 29.71 7.25 7.38
CA GLU A 326 31.16 7.03 7.29
C GLU A 326 31.98 7.92 8.24
N LYS A 327 31.48 9.12 8.59
CA LYS A 327 32.12 9.98 9.59
C LYS A 327 31.88 9.52 11.03
N MET A 328 30.78 8.81 11.29
CA MET A 328 30.43 8.31 12.62
C MET A 328 31.16 7.00 12.99
N ILE A 329 31.78 6.33 12.01
CA ILE A 329 32.57 5.11 12.21
C ILE A 329 34.04 5.43 12.56
N LYS A 330 34.50 6.66 12.29
CA LYS A 330 35.88 7.12 12.55
C LYS A 330 36.02 7.68 13.96
#